data_AF-A0A5B2VQC6-F1
#
_entry.id   AF-A0A5B2VQC6-F1
#
_cell.length_a   1.000
_cell.length_b   1.000
_cell.length_c   1.000
_cell.angle_alpha   90.00
_cell.angle_beta   90.00
_cell.angle_gamma   90.00
#
_symmetry.space_group_name_H-M   'P 1'
#
loop_
_entity.id
_entity.type
_entity.pdbx_description
1 polymer ?
#
loop_
_entity_poly.entity_id
_entity_poly.type
_entity_poly.pdbx_seq_one_letter_code
_entity_poly.pdbx_strand_id
1 'polypeptide(L)'
;MKHPIPYVLLLACSLTSCYSLKFRKDKQDIKWITRHQAFIRSLSDSAIALAGPKGKQIDFDTLADGKLKKDLSRLGYSVHVEYTSQFGSGDSIARQPVDSIVTFEQTGVLLGDRMLILDFSKQPRTYPDDFSDIGNYLFIQVAPKIYYYRRPVPMM
;
A
#
# COMPACT_ATOMS: atom_id res chain seq x y z
N MET A 1 20.48 -6.52 -46.24
CA MET A 1 20.52 -6.98 -44.83
C MET A 1 19.49 -6.16 -44.06
N LYS A 2 18.40 -6.78 -43.60
CA LYS A 2 17.28 -6.09 -42.94
C LYS A 2 17.65 -5.91 -41.46
N HIS A 3 17.80 -4.66 -41.00
CA HIS A 3 18.11 -4.33 -39.60
C HIS A 3 16.85 -4.49 -38.72
N PRO A 4 16.81 -5.45 -37.77
CA PRO A 4 15.73 -5.55 -36.80
C PRO A 4 16.14 -4.77 -35.54
N ILE A 5 16.39 -3.47 -35.66
CA ILE A 5 16.87 -2.64 -34.54
C ILE A 5 15.82 -1.64 -33.98
N PRO A 6 14.73 -1.23 -34.66
CA PRO A 6 13.87 -0.17 -34.11
C PRO A 6 12.99 -0.64 -32.93
N TYR A 7 12.66 -1.92 -32.83
CA TYR A 7 11.72 -2.42 -31.82
C TYR A 7 12.34 -2.56 -30.43
N VAL A 8 13.62 -2.95 -30.32
CA VAL A 8 14.30 -3.13 -29.04
C VAL A 8 14.53 -1.79 -28.33
N LEU A 9 14.82 -0.73 -29.09
CA LEU A 9 15.06 0.62 -28.59
C LEU A 9 13.76 1.30 -28.12
N LEU A 10 12.64 1.07 -28.82
CA LEU A 10 11.31 1.52 -28.41
C LEU A 10 10.81 0.81 -27.13
N LEU A 11 11.05 -0.49 -26.99
CA LEU A 11 10.73 -1.24 -25.78
C LEU A 11 11.59 -0.83 -24.57
N ALA A 12 12.87 -0.54 -24.76
CA ALA A 12 13.75 -0.08 -23.69
C ALA A 12 13.35 1.33 -23.17
N CYS A 13 12.93 2.23 -24.07
CA CYS A 13 12.45 3.57 -23.69
C CYS A 13 11.08 3.52 -22.98
N SER A 14 10.19 2.61 -23.34
CA SER A 14 8.90 2.48 -22.66
C SER A 14 9.07 1.95 -21.23
N LEU A 15 9.91 0.93 -21.03
CA LEU A 15 10.19 0.34 -19.72
C LEU A 15 10.81 1.35 -18.72
N THR A 16 11.77 2.16 -19.18
CA THR A 16 12.44 3.18 -18.33
C THR A 16 11.52 4.34 -17.95
N SER A 17 10.55 4.68 -18.80
CA SER A 17 9.56 5.73 -18.54
C SER A 17 8.53 5.31 -17.48
N CYS A 18 8.02 4.07 -17.55
CA CYS A 18 7.10 3.50 -16.57
C CYS A 18 7.75 3.42 -15.17
N TYR A 19 9.02 3.02 -15.13
CA TYR A 19 9.79 2.96 -13.89
C TYR A 19 9.98 4.35 -13.25
N SER A 20 10.40 5.33 -14.05
CA SER A 20 10.61 6.70 -13.57
C SER A 20 9.32 7.35 -13.06
N LEU A 21 8.20 7.06 -13.73
CA LEU A 21 6.88 7.52 -13.33
C LEU A 21 6.45 6.88 -11.99
N LYS A 22 6.64 5.56 -11.83
CA LYS A 22 6.40 4.83 -10.59
C LYS A 22 7.19 5.42 -9.42
N PHE A 23 8.49 5.55 -9.58
CA PHE A 23 9.38 6.10 -8.55
C PHE A 23 8.97 7.51 -8.11
N ARG A 24 8.63 8.38 -9.07
CA ARG A 24 8.15 9.74 -8.77
C ARG A 24 6.83 9.71 -8.00
N LYS A 25 5.88 8.85 -8.38
CA LYS A 25 4.59 8.71 -7.70
C LYS A 25 4.75 8.17 -6.28
N ASP A 26 5.55 7.14 -6.09
CA ASP A 26 5.84 6.58 -4.77
C ASP A 26 6.50 7.62 -3.86
N LYS A 27 7.47 8.39 -4.37
CA LYS A 27 8.10 9.49 -3.62
C LYS A 27 7.09 10.56 -3.21
N GLN A 28 6.15 10.91 -4.11
CA GLN A 28 5.09 11.86 -3.79
C GLN A 28 4.14 11.31 -2.72
N ASP A 29 3.77 10.04 -2.82
CA ASP A 29 2.87 9.38 -1.87
C ASP A 29 3.52 9.28 -0.49
N ILE A 30 4.76 8.79 -0.41
CA ILE A 30 5.53 8.72 0.83
C ILE A 30 5.64 10.11 1.48
N LYS A 31 5.98 11.14 0.69
CA LYS A 31 6.07 12.52 1.18
C LYS A 31 4.73 13.03 1.68
N TRP A 32 3.64 12.70 1.01
CA TRP A 32 2.29 13.09 1.43
C TRP A 32 1.90 12.39 2.73
N ILE A 33 2.12 11.07 2.83
CA ILE A 33 1.86 10.25 4.02
C ILE A 33 2.63 10.81 5.23
N THR A 34 3.93 11.07 5.04
CA THR A 34 4.80 11.61 6.09
C THR A 34 4.31 12.96 6.63
N ARG A 35 3.69 13.78 5.79
CA ARG A 35 3.13 15.09 6.18
C ARG A 35 1.76 15.02 6.84
N HIS A 36 0.99 13.96 6.58
CA HIS A 36 -0.41 13.84 7.00
C HIS A 36 -0.64 12.70 8.01
N GLN A 37 0.36 12.39 8.83
CA GLN A 37 0.31 11.29 9.79
C GLN A 37 -0.89 11.37 10.75
N ALA A 38 -1.19 12.58 11.25
CA ALA A 38 -2.32 12.79 12.17
C ALA A 38 -3.66 12.48 11.50
N PHE A 39 -3.83 12.87 10.24
CA PHE A 39 -5.02 12.56 9.46
C PHE A 39 -5.17 11.05 9.23
N ILE A 40 -4.07 10.37 8.86
CA ILE A 40 -4.06 8.92 8.66
C ILE A 40 -4.44 8.19 9.95
N ARG A 41 -3.85 8.58 11.09
CA ARG A 41 -4.18 8.00 12.41
C ARG A 41 -5.65 8.18 12.75
N SER A 42 -6.18 9.38 12.58
CA SER A 42 -7.60 9.66 12.83
C SER A 42 -8.53 8.81 11.97
N LEU A 43 -8.18 8.58 10.70
CA LEU A 43 -8.94 7.70 9.82
C LEU A 43 -8.81 6.23 10.21
N SER A 44 -7.63 5.78 10.64
CA SER A 44 -7.44 4.44 11.17
C SER A 44 -8.28 4.20 12.43
N ASP A 45 -8.33 5.16 13.36
CA ASP A 45 -9.19 5.06 14.55
C ASP A 45 -10.67 4.95 14.18
N SER A 46 -11.10 5.73 13.17
CA SER A 46 -12.47 5.64 12.63
C SER A 46 -12.73 4.26 12.01
N ALA A 47 -11.78 3.73 11.26
CA ALA A 47 -11.86 2.40 10.65
C ALA A 47 -11.93 1.29 11.71
N ILE A 48 -11.11 1.37 12.76
CA ILE A 48 -11.11 0.44 13.90
C ILE A 48 -12.48 0.43 14.59
N ALA A 49 -13.03 1.62 14.86
CA ALA A 49 -14.36 1.77 15.46
C ALA A 49 -15.46 1.14 14.59
N LEU A 50 -15.39 1.33 13.27
CA LEU A 50 -16.35 0.74 12.32
C LEU A 50 -16.20 -0.79 12.18
N ALA A 51 -14.98 -1.31 12.30
CA ALA A 51 -14.69 -2.72 12.17
C ALA A 51 -15.23 -3.56 13.34
N GLY A 52 -15.24 -2.99 14.54
CA GLY A 52 -15.63 -3.68 15.75
C GLY A 52 -14.62 -4.78 16.16
N PRO A 53 -14.97 -5.65 17.12
CA PRO A 53 -14.01 -6.53 17.81
C PRO A 53 -13.51 -7.72 16.98
N LYS A 54 -14.18 -8.05 15.87
CA LYS A 54 -13.80 -9.20 15.03
C LYS A 54 -12.84 -8.84 13.89
N GLY A 55 -12.64 -7.55 13.64
CA GLY A 55 -12.00 -7.10 12.40
C GLY A 55 -12.91 -7.38 11.20
N LYS A 56 -12.80 -6.56 10.16
CA LYS A 56 -13.50 -6.76 8.89
C LYS A 56 -12.95 -5.83 7.83
N GLN A 57 -13.22 -6.18 6.58
CA GLN A 57 -13.19 -5.24 5.49
C GLN A 57 -14.34 -4.23 5.64
N ILE A 58 -14.04 -2.95 5.42
CA ILE A 58 -15.03 -1.86 5.46
C ILE A 58 -15.61 -1.72 4.06
N ASP A 59 -16.91 -1.96 3.94
CA ASP A 59 -17.66 -1.67 2.73
C ASP A 59 -18.05 -0.18 2.70
N PHE A 60 -17.43 0.56 1.80
CA PHE A 60 -17.67 1.99 1.64
C PHE A 60 -19.09 2.34 1.20
N ASP A 61 -19.83 1.41 0.58
CA ASP A 61 -21.21 1.66 0.16
C ASP A 61 -22.19 1.60 1.31
N THR A 62 -21.80 0.96 2.42
CA THR A 62 -22.60 0.92 3.66
C THR A 62 -22.37 2.12 4.58
N LEU A 63 -21.42 3.01 4.26
CA LEU A 63 -21.10 4.18 5.08
C LEU A 63 -22.13 5.30 4.86
N ALA A 64 -22.85 5.66 5.92
CA ALA A 64 -23.78 6.79 5.91
C ALA A 64 -23.07 8.15 5.85
N ASP A 65 -21.86 8.27 6.39
CA ASP A 65 -21.07 9.50 6.36
C ASP A 65 -20.29 9.62 5.04
N GLY A 66 -20.80 10.47 4.14
CA GLY A 66 -20.18 10.74 2.85
C GLY A 66 -18.80 11.41 2.94
N LYS A 67 -18.52 12.17 4.01
CA LYS A 67 -17.20 12.76 4.23
C LYS A 67 -16.20 11.68 4.63
N LEU A 68 -16.57 10.82 5.58
CA LEU A 68 -15.72 9.69 5.99
C LEU A 68 -15.44 8.74 4.81
N LYS A 69 -16.45 8.43 3.99
CA LYS A 69 -16.28 7.66 2.75
C LYS A 69 -15.25 8.29 1.81
N LYS A 70 -15.32 9.60 1.61
CA LYS A 70 -14.36 10.34 0.77
C LYS A 70 -12.95 10.33 1.35
N ASP A 71 -12.83 10.48 2.66
CA ASP A 71 -11.55 10.54 3.34
C ASP A 71 -10.87 9.15 3.38
N LEU A 72 -11.63 8.07 3.61
CA LEU A 72 -11.14 6.69 3.50
C LEU A 72 -10.72 6.34 2.06
N SER A 73 -11.55 6.71 1.07
CA SER A 73 -11.27 6.44 -0.34
C SER A 73 -10.02 7.17 -0.87
N ARG A 74 -9.61 8.26 -0.21
CA ARG A 74 -8.35 8.96 -0.51
C ARG A 74 -7.11 8.14 -0.14
N LEU A 75 -7.19 7.30 0.88
CA LEU A 75 -6.08 6.45 1.34
C LEU A 75 -6.05 5.11 0.62
N GLY A 76 -7.21 4.50 0.40
CA GLY A 76 -7.38 3.17 -0.21
C GLY A 76 -8.75 3.01 -0.87
N TYR A 77 -8.86 2.16 -1.90
CA TYR A 77 -10.17 1.75 -2.43
C TYR A 77 -10.84 0.70 -1.53
N SER A 78 -10.06 -0.04 -0.75
CA SER A 78 -10.53 -0.94 0.30
C SER A 78 -9.79 -0.63 1.61
N VAL A 79 -10.47 -0.88 2.72
CA VAL A 79 -9.89 -0.76 4.08
C VAL A 79 -10.16 -2.02 4.86
N HIS A 80 -9.11 -2.58 5.43
CA HIS A 80 -9.15 -3.81 6.20
C HIS A 80 -8.64 -3.52 7.60
N VAL A 81 -9.37 -3.97 8.62
CA VAL A 81 -8.92 -3.94 10.01
C VAL A 81 -8.81 -5.36 10.50
N GLU A 82 -7.62 -5.72 10.96
CA GLU A 82 -7.28 -7.06 11.39
C GLU A 82 -6.66 -7.01 12.78
N TYR A 83 -7.06 -7.94 13.67
CA TYR A 83 -6.58 -8.02 15.07
C TYR A 83 -5.73 -9.25 15.35
N THR A 84 -5.60 -10.15 14.37
CA THR A 84 -4.63 -11.25 14.28
C THR A 84 -4.66 -11.75 12.84
N SER A 85 -3.62 -11.49 12.04
CA SER A 85 -3.51 -12.11 10.72
C SER A 85 -2.07 -12.49 10.38
N GLN A 86 -1.91 -13.50 9.53
CA GLN A 86 -0.71 -13.64 8.72
C GLN A 86 -0.95 -12.79 7.47
N PHE A 87 -0.08 -11.82 7.18
CA PHE A 87 -0.26 -10.92 6.05
C PHE A 87 -0.06 -11.62 4.70
N GLY A 88 -1.00 -12.46 4.26
CA GLY A 88 -1.08 -13.01 2.91
C GLY A 88 -0.77 -14.50 2.79
N SER A 89 -1.68 -15.20 2.15
CA SER A 89 -1.56 -16.61 1.79
C SER A 89 -0.97 -16.72 0.37
N GLY A 90 0.35 -16.74 0.21
CA GLY A 90 0.92 -17.11 -1.09
C GLY A 90 2.39 -16.79 -1.30
N ASP A 91 2.82 -15.56 -1.03
CA ASP A 91 4.20 -15.13 -1.28
C ASP A 91 5.04 -15.25 0.00
N SER A 92 6.30 -15.66 -0.09
CA SER A 92 7.19 -15.95 1.05
C SER A 92 7.38 -14.77 2.03
N ILE A 93 7.03 -13.55 1.62
CA ILE A 93 7.11 -12.32 2.43
C ILE A 93 5.80 -12.03 3.20
N ALA A 94 4.75 -12.78 2.88
CA ALA A 94 3.40 -12.70 3.42
C ALA A 94 3.22 -13.48 4.76
N ARG A 95 4.30 -14.09 5.26
CA ARG A 95 4.26 -15.00 6.41
C ARG A 95 4.56 -14.34 7.74
N GLN A 96 4.70 -13.02 7.80
CA GLN A 96 4.90 -12.33 9.07
C GLN A 96 3.54 -12.12 9.75
N PRO A 97 3.31 -12.69 10.94
CA PRO A 97 2.09 -12.43 11.69
C PRO A 97 2.06 -10.95 12.09
N VAL A 98 1.01 -10.26 11.67
CA VAL A 98 0.67 -8.88 12.05
C VAL A 98 -0.42 -9.00 13.08
N ASP A 99 -0.15 -8.45 14.27
CA ASP A 99 -1.07 -8.55 15.39
C ASP A 99 -2.28 -7.66 15.10
N SER A 100 -2.15 -6.33 15.14
CA SER A 100 -3.30 -5.44 14.93
C SER A 100 -2.98 -4.30 13.97
N ILE A 101 -3.57 -4.35 12.78
CA ILE A 101 -3.28 -3.43 11.67
C ILE A 101 -4.53 -2.89 10.99
N VAL A 102 -4.40 -1.67 10.46
CA VAL A 102 -5.32 -1.11 9.48
C VAL A 102 -4.60 -1.02 8.15
N THR A 103 -5.14 -1.67 7.13
CA THR A 103 -4.61 -1.65 5.77
C THR A 103 -5.54 -0.85 4.88
N PHE A 104 -5.02 0.20 4.24
CA PHE A 104 -5.68 0.91 3.15
C PHE A 104 -5.06 0.43 1.84
N GLU A 105 -5.82 -0.31 1.05
CA GLU A 105 -5.35 -0.92 -0.17
C GLU A 105 -5.89 -0.17 -1.39
N GLN A 106 -5.01 0.13 -2.34
CA GLN A 106 -5.34 0.61 -3.68
C GLN A 106 -4.92 -0.46 -4.68
N THR A 107 -5.87 -1.29 -5.08
CA THR A 107 -5.69 -2.27 -6.14
C THR A 107 -5.91 -1.65 -7.52
N GLY A 108 -5.30 -2.24 -8.54
CA GLY A 108 -5.60 -1.91 -9.95
C GLY A 108 -5.12 -0.53 -10.40
N VAL A 109 -4.20 0.09 -9.66
CA VAL A 109 -3.54 1.32 -10.11
C VAL A 109 -2.60 0.97 -11.26
N LEU A 110 -2.47 1.86 -12.24
CA LEU A 110 -1.63 1.71 -13.45
C LEU A 110 -0.16 1.30 -13.19
N LEU A 111 0.28 1.40 -11.94
CA LEU A 111 1.65 1.15 -11.46
C LEU A 111 1.72 0.01 -10.43
N GLY A 112 0.66 -0.81 -10.31
CA GLY A 112 0.51 -1.94 -9.38
C GLY A 112 -0.23 -1.61 -8.10
N ASP A 113 -0.38 -2.61 -7.25
CA ASP A 113 -1.11 -2.46 -6.00
C ASP A 113 -0.27 -1.74 -4.96
N ARG A 114 -0.94 -0.88 -4.17
CA ARG A 114 -0.33 -0.07 -3.12
C ARG A 114 -1.09 -0.29 -1.83
N MET A 115 -0.39 -0.49 -0.74
CA MET A 115 -0.98 -0.62 0.58
C MET A 115 -0.32 0.36 1.55
N LEU A 116 -1.15 1.06 2.31
CA LEU A 116 -0.73 1.83 3.47
C LEU A 116 -1.16 1.06 4.71
N ILE A 117 -0.21 0.75 5.58
CA ILE A 117 -0.45 -0.12 6.73
C ILE A 117 -0.15 0.69 7.99
N LEU A 118 -1.11 0.76 8.89
CA LEU A 118 -0.94 1.33 10.21
C LEU A 118 -0.95 0.22 11.25
N ASP A 119 0.15 0.09 11.99
CA ASP A 119 0.29 -0.84 13.11
C ASP A 119 -0.20 -0.16 14.39
N PHE A 120 -1.27 -0.68 14.99
CA PHE A 120 -1.80 -0.21 16.27
C PHE A 120 -1.63 -1.24 17.40
N SER A 121 -0.79 -2.26 17.17
CA SER A 121 -0.42 -3.22 18.21
C SER A 121 0.24 -2.53 19.41
N LYS A 122 0.06 -3.13 20.59
CA LYS A 122 0.72 -2.67 21.82
C LYS A 122 2.24 -2.78 21.75
N GLN A 123 2.74 -3.80 21.04
CA GLN A 123 4.15 -4.06 20.84
C GLN A 123 4.49 -3.84 19.35
N PRO A 124 4.92 -2.63 18.97
CA PRO A 124 5.22 -2.34 17.56
C PRO A 124 6.33 -3.26 17.06
N ARG A 125 6.12 -3.89 15.92
CA ARG A 125 7.18 -4.65 15.25
C ARG A 125 7.90 -3.75 14.27
N THR A 126 9.22 -3.90 14.19
CA THR A 126 10.02 -3.26 13.14
C THR A 126 10.12 -4.23 11.98
N TYR A 127 9.61 -3.80 10.83
CA TYR A 127 9.85 -4.50 9.57
C TYR A 127 11.17 -3.96 9.00
N PRO A 128 12.11 -4.82 8.59
CA PRO A 128 13.31 -4.33 7.93
C PRO A 128 12.89 -3.65 6.62
N ASP A 129 13.38 -2.43 6.43
CA ASP A 129 13.17 -1.77 5.14
C ASP A 129 13.89 -2.58 4.06
N ASP A 130 13.14 -3.04 3.06
CA ASP A 130 13.71 -3.72 1.90
C ASP A 130 13.70 -2.80 0.69
N PHE A 131 14.87 -2.25 0.39
CA PHE A 131 15.15 -1.45 -0.80
C PHE A 131 15.91 -2.25 -1.87
N SER A 132 16.13 -3.56 -1.67
CA SER A 132 16.98 -4.37 -2.54
C SER A 132 16.38 -4.54 -3.95
N ASP A 133 15.05 -4.50 -4.06
CA ASP A 133 14.34 -4.42 -5.32
C ASP A 133 13.75 -3.02 -5.51
N ILE A 134 14.47 -2.15 -6.22
CA ILE A 134 14.02 -0.78 -6.50
C ILE A 134 12.76 -0.76 -7.39
N GLY A 135 12.37 -1.91 -7.96
CA GLY A 135 11.11 -2.13 -8.64
C GLY A 135 9.97 -2.52 -7.70
N ASN A 136 10.25 -3.07 -6.52
CA ASN A 136 9.28 -3.66 -5.59
C ASN A 136 9.63 -3.37 -4.13
N TYR A 137 8.96 -2.39 -3.53
CA TYR A 137 9.10 -2.13 -2.10
C TYR A 137 8.22 -3.08 -1.31
N LEU A 138 8.83 -3.91 -0.48
CA LEU A 138 8.08 -4.81 0.40
C LEU A 138 7.50 -3.99 1.56
N PHE A 139 8.32 -3.51 2.49
CA PHE A 139 7.83 -2.60 3.53
C PHE A 139 8.81 -1.45 3.68
N ILE A 140 8.33 -0.21 3.56
CA ILE A 140 9.08 0.98 3.93
C ILE A 140 8.40 1.61 5.12
N GLN A 141 9.11 1.78 6.22
CA GLN A 141 8.64 2.60 7.32
C GLN A 141 8.68 4.09 6.91
N VAL A 142 7.50 4.70 6.77
CA VAL A 142 7.37 6.11 6.36
C VAL A 142 7.12 7.04 7.55
N ALA A 143 6.62 6.50 8.65
CA ALA A 143 6.45 7.19 9.93
C ALA A 143 6.36 6.16 11.08
N PRO A 144 6.41 6.57 12.36
CA PRO A 144 6.25 5.63 13.47
C PRO A 144 4.94 4.84 13.35
N LYS A 145 5.09 3.51 13.22
CA LYS A 145 4.01 2.52 12.99
C LYS A 145 3.19 2.69 11.70
N ILE A 146 3.69 3.45 10.72
CA ILE A 146 3.05 3.59 9.42
C ILE A 146 4.01 3.08 8.36
N TYR A 147 3.55 2.10 7.60
CA TYR A 147 4.32 1.40 6.60
C TYR A 147 3.68 1.59 5.22
N TYR A 148 4.53 1.75 4.22
CA TYR A 148 4.17 1.78 2.82
C TYR A 148 4.60 0.46 2.18
N TYR A 149 3.65 -0.23 1.55
CA TYR A 149 3.86 -1.49 0.84
C TYR A 149 3.47 -1.33 -0.62
N ARG A 150 4.25 -1.90 -1.54
CA ARG A 150 3.98 -1.88 -2.98
C ARG A 150 4.14 -3.29 -3.54
N ARG A 151 3.05 -3.89 -4.02
CA ARG A 151 3.16 -5.17 -4.72
C ARG A 151 3.78 -4.92 -6.12
N PRO A 152 4.68 -5.79 -6.58
CA PRO A 152 4.98 -5.87 -8.01
C PRO A 152 3.69 -5.96 -8.81
N VAL A 153 3.58 -5.19 -9.90
CA VAL A 153 2.66 -5.57 -10.97
C VAL A 153 3.16 -6.94 -11.45
N PRO A 154 2.34 -8.01 -11.46
CA PRO A 154 2.71 -9.18 -12.22
C PRO A 154 2.82 -8.73 -13.68
N MET A 155 4.04 -8.57 -14.18
CA MET A 155 4.24 -8.46 -15.62
C MET A 155 3.74 -9.78 -16.20
N MET A 156 2.60 -9.74 -16.90
CA MET A 156 2.24 -10.81 -17.82
C MET A 156 3.32 -10.94 -18.90
#